data_AF-A0A368TPU5-F1
#
_entry.id   AF-A0A368TPU5-F1
#
_cell.length_a   1.000
_cell.length_b   1.000
_cell.length_c   1.000
_cell.angle_alpha   90.00
_cell.angle_beta   90.00
_cell.angle_gamma   90.00
#
_symmetry.space_group_name_H-M   'P 1'
#
loop_
_entity.id
_entity.type
_entity.pdbx_description
1 polymer ?
#
loop_
_entity_poly.entity_id
_entity_poly.type
_entity_poly.pdbx_seq_one_letter_code
_entity_poly.pdbx_strand_id
1 'polypeptide(L)' 'NHWIRYYNEERPHQSLGYVAPRAHPALVA' A
#
# COMPACT_ATOMS: atom_id res chain seq x y z
N ASN A 1 2.15 0.43 16.95
CA ASN A 1 2.51 0.04 15.57
C ASN A 1 1.35 0.02 14.57
N HIS A 2 0.26 0.79 14.80
CA HIS A 2 -0.88 0.81 13.88
C HIS A 2 -0.56 1.50 12.54
N TRP A 3 0.35 2.47 12.56
CA TRP A 3 0.70 3.26 11.38
C TRP A 3 1.31 2.44 10.24
N ILE A 4 2.09 1.39 10.54
CA ILE A 4 2.72 0.53 9.53
C ILE A 4 1.65 -0.25 8.76
N ARG A 5 0.68 -0.82 9.50
CA ARG A 5 -0.44 -1.56 8.91
C ARG A 5 -1.26 -0.62 8.03
N TYR A 6 -1.63 0.54 8.55
CA TYR A 6 -2.36 1.55 7.78
C TYR A 6 -1.62 1.96 6.51
N TYR A 7 -0.31 2.23 6.59
CA TYR A 7 0.49 2.63 5.43
C TYR A 7 0.59 1.53 4.36
N ASN A 8 0.85 0.29 4.76
CA ASN A 8 1.09 -0.80 3.83
C ASN A 8 -0.18 -1.46 3.28
N GLU A 9 -1.27 -1.44 4.05
CA GLU A 9 -2.49 -2.20 3.76
C GLU A 9 -3.68 -1.34 3.35
N GLU A 10 -3.80 -0.14 3.91
CA GLU A 10 -5.04 0.65 3.82
C GLU A 10 -4.86 1.94 3.03
N ARG A 11 -3.71 2.61 3.15
CA ARG A 11 -3.50 3.93 2.55
C ARG A 11 -3.26 3.80 1.03
N PRO A 12 -4.13 4.35 0.18
CA PRO A 12 -3.87 4.44 -1.25
C PRO A 12 -2.77 5.48 -1.53
N HIS A 13 -1.86 5.13 -2.43
CA HIS A 13 -0.78 6.03 -2.84
C HIS A 13 -0.93 6.37 -4.32
N GLN A 14 -0.92 7.67 -4.64
CA GLN A 14 -1.07 8.15 -6.02
C GLN A 14 0.03 7.63 -6.95
N SER A 15 1.26 7.51 -6.46
CA SER A 15 2.39 6.93 -7.20
C SER A 15 2.18 5.45 -7.56
N LEU A 16 1.28 4.77 -6.85
CA LEU A 16 0.90 3.37 -7.10
C LEU A 16 -0.41 3.26 -7.90
N GLY A 17 -0.91 4.36 -8.49
CA GLY A 17 -2.20 4.35 -9.17
C GLY A 17 -3.40 4.27 -8.21
N TYR A 18 -3.27 4.89 -7.03
CA TYR A 18 -4.29 4.92 -5.97
C TYR A 18 -4.60 3.56 -5.33
N VAL A 19 -3.62 2.65 -5.27
CA VAL A 19 -3.73 1.39 -4.50
C VAL A 19 -2.77 1.39 -3.31
N ALA A 20 -3.05 0.53 -2.32
CA ALA A 20 -2.18 0.30 -1.18
C ALA A 20 -0.94 -0.53 -1.59
N PRO A 21 0.22 -0.38 -0.91
CA PRO A 21 1.44 -1.11 -1.25
C PRO A 21 1.28 -2.62 -1.37
N ARG A 22 0.58 -3.28 -0.43
CA ARG A 22 0.32 -4.74 -0.49
C ARG A 22 -0.65 -5.16 -1.59
N ALA A 23 -1.43 -4.23 -2.15
CA ALA A 23 -2.31 -4.51 -3.27
C ALA A 23 -1.64 -4.24 -4.63
N HIS A 24 -0.44 -3.64 -4.64
CA HIS A 24 0.25 -3.29 -5.86
C HIS A 24 1.03 -4.49 -6.44
N PRO A 25 0.68 -5.00 -7.64
CA PRO A 25 1.24 -6.25 -8.16
C PRO A 25 2.76 -6.25 -8.31
N ALA A 26 3.38 -5.10 -8.59
CA ALA A 26 4.85 -5.01 -8.71
C ALA A 26 5.60 -4.98 -7.36
N LEU A 27 4.88 -4.82 -6.24
CA LEU A 27 5.45 -4.78 -4.89
C LEU A 27 5.18 -6.07 -4.10
N VAL A 28 4.24 -6.89 -4.57
CA VAL A 28 3.99 -8.23 -4.04
C VAL A 28 4.94 -9.18 -4.77
N ALA A 29 5.88 -9.77 -4.02
CA ALA A 29 6.79 -10.80 -4.51
C ALA A 29 6.06 -12.12 -4.81
#